data_AF-F7SBR7-F1
#
_entry.id   AF-F7SBR7-F1
#
_cell.length_a   1.000
_cell.length_b   1.000
_cell.length_c   1.000
_cell.angle_alpha   90.00
_cell.angle_beta   90.00
_cell.angle_gamma   90.00
#
_symmetry.space_group_name_H-M   'P 1'
#
loop_
_entity.id
_entity.type
_entity.pdbx_description
1 polymer ?
#
loop_
_entity_poly.entity_id
_entity_poly.type
_entity_poly.pdbx_seq_one_letter_code
_entity_poly.pdbx_strand_id
1 'polypeptide(L)'
;MPLRWIFPGYAQIRSFLYKSGRHARLPYSVLRNIAAKATLNAGVFALEGTAPHWAAMQAWQRVLLRRGKPFTADQMALSLSIYEDRLPVNLLSQRFNYMMGPWRVKADSQELVEYYYPYAPVGIVHLADQKKCRLDTWHKVEMPDTDGRMRAVRLRYCAPGERL
;
A
#
# COMPACT_ATOMS: atom_id res chain seq x y z
N MET A 1 4.04 -6.89 -11.72
CA MET A 1 2.59 -6.83 -12.01
C MET A 1 2.00 -8.23 -12.05
N PRO A 2 0.84 -8.49 -11.42
CA PRO A 2 0.21 -9.80 -11.51
C PRO A 2 -0.38 -10.01 -12.92
N LEU A 3 0.34 -10.74 -13.75
CA LEU A 3 -0.08 -11.21 -15.07
C LEU A 3 -0.45 -12.70 -14.96
N ARG A 4 -1.54 -13.10 -15.62
CA ARG A 4 -1.89 -14.51 -15.79
C ARG A 4 -1.68 -14.87 -17.26
N TRP A 5 -0.70 -15.71 -17.53
CA TRP A 5 -0.52 -16.31 -18.85
C TRP A 5 -1.69 -17.24 -19.16
N ILE A 6 -2.28 -17.09 -20.35
CA ILE A 6 -3.35 -17.96 -20.84
C ILE A 6 -2.78 -18.86 -21.96
N PHE A 7 -2.01 -18.29 -22.88
CA PHE A 7 -1.27 -18.98 -23.94
C PHE A 7 0.03 -18.22 -24.27
N PRO A 8 1.00 -18.82 -24.98
CA PRO A 8 2.19 -18.10 -25.44
C PRO A 8 1.80 -16.80 -26.16
N GLY A 9 2.31 -15.66 -25.70
CA GLY A 9 1.98 -14.33 -26.23
C GLY A 9 0.69 -13.68 -25.72
N TYR A 10 -0.19 -14.41 -25.01
CA TYR A 10 -1.43 -13.90 -24.46
C TYR A 10 -1.46 -13.93 -22.93
N ALA A 11 -1.50 -12.74 -22.32
CA ALA A 11 -1.59 -12.57 -20.88
C ALA A 11 -2.79 -11.72 -20.47
N GLN A 12 -3.47 -12.13 -19.40
CA GLN A 12 -4.53 -11.36 -18.77
C GLN A 12 -3.97 -10.53 -17.62
N ILE A 13 -4.26 -9.23 -17.64
CA ILE A 13 -3.93 -8.32 -16.54
C ILE A 13 -4.84 -8.64 -15.36
N ARG A 14 -4.23 -8.92 -14.20
CA ARG A 14 -4.93 -9.25 -12.95
C ARG A 14 -4.57 -8.29 -11.82
N SER A 15 -4.25 -7.03 -12.15
CA SER A 15 -4.00 -5.98 -11.17
C SER A 15 -5.23 -5.74 -10.30
N PHE A 16 -4.98 -5.26 -9.08
CA PHE A 16 -6.04 -4.95 -8.13
C PHE A 16 -7.01 -3.91 -8.70
N LEU A 17 -6.48 -2.82 -9.28
CA LEU A 17 -7.27 -1.78 -9.95
C LEU A 17 -8.15 -2.34 -11.07
N TYR A 18 -7.62 -3.23 -11.91
CA TYR A 18 -8.38 -3.83 -13.01
C TYR A 18 -9.52 -4.73 -12.52
N LYS A 19 -9.25 -5.59 -11.53
CA LYS A 19 -10.27 -6.49 -10.96
C LYS A 19 -11.39 -5.71 -10.27
N SER A 20 -11.03 -4.74 -9.44
CA SER A 20 -11.97 -3.90 -8.69
C SER A 20 -12.78 -3.01 -9.64
N GLY A 21 -12.17 -2.45 -10.67
CA GLY A 21 -12.86 -1.66 -11.69
C GLY A 21 -13.82 -2.47 -12.55
N ARG A 22 -13.44 -3.69 -12.93
CA ARG A 22 -14.34 -4.60 -13.64
C ARG A 22 -15.58 -4.93 -12.79
N HIS A 23 -15.40 -5.14 -11.49
CA HIS A 23 -16.50 -5.37 -10.56
C HIS A 23 -17.42 -4.15 -10.44
N ALA A 24 -16.85 -2.94 -10.42
CA ALA A 24 -17.60 -1.69 -10.42
C ALA A 24 -18.23 -1.34 -11.79
N ARG A 25 -18.00 -2.16 -12.83
CA ARG A 25 -18.47 -1.93 -14.22
C ARG A 25 -18.03 -0.59 -14.81
N LEU A 26 -16.78 -0.22 -14.56
CA LEU A 26 -16.20 0.98 -15.19
C LEU A 26 -16.07 0.80 -16.71
N PRO A 27 -16.13 1.90 -17.49
CA PRO A 27 -15.89 1.87 -18.92
C PRO A 27 -14.55 1.21 -19.28
N TYR A 28 -14.50 0.54 -20.43
CA TYR A 28 -13.29 -0.14 -20.89
C TYR A 28 -12.10 0.81 -21.07
N SER A 29 -12.34 2.06 -21.49
CA SER A 29 -11.32 3.11 -21.59
C SER A 29 -10.60 3.35 -20.25
N VAL A 30 -11.38 3.54 -19.19
CA VAL A 30 -10.87 3.73 -17.81
C VAL A 30 -10.11 2.49 -17.35
N LEU A 31 -10.69 1.30 -17.56
CA LEU A 31 -10.05 0.03 -17.18
C LEU A 31 -8.70 -0.16 -17.85
N ARG A 32 -8.59 0.18 -19.15
CA ARG A 32 -7.34 0.10 -19.90
C ARG A 32 -6.30 1.07 -19.37
N ASN A 33 -6.70 2.28 -19.00
CA ASN A 33 -5.79 3.28 -18.42
C ASN A 33 -5.20 2.82 -17.07
N ILE A 34 -6.05 2.32 -16.16
CA ILE A 34 -5.61 1.90 -14.82
C ILE A 34 -4.99 0.50 -14.75
N ALA A 35 -5.18 -0.34 -15.76
CA ALA A 35 -4.76 -1.75 -15.72
C ALA A 35 -3.27 -1.93 -15.42
N ALA A 36 -2.42 -1.08 -16.02
CA ALA A 36 -0.97 -1.09 -15.89
C ALA A 36 -0.43 -0.07 -14.87
N LYS A 37 -1.28 0.56 -14.06
CA LYS A 37 -0.84 1.52 -13.05
C LYS A 37 -0.61 0.83 -11.70
N ALA A 38 0.33 1.38 -10.93
CA ALA A 38 0.54 0.94 -9.56
C ALA A 38 -0.71 1.26 -8.73
N THR A 39 -1.06 0.40 -7.78
CA THR A 39 -2.14 0.70 -6.84
C THR A 39 -1.61 1.64 -5.78
N LEU A 40 -2.28 2.79 -5.60
CA LEU A 40 -1.94 3.73 -4.54
C LEU A 40 -2.57 3.27 -3.22
N ASN A 41 -1.77 3.30 -2.16
CA ASN A 41 -2.21 2.94 -0.82
C ASN A 41 -2.81 4.20 -0.15
N ALA A 42 -4.04 4.10 0.34
CA ALA A 42 -4.74 5.19 1.00
C ALA A 42 -4.51 5.24 2.53
N GLY A 43 -3.60 4.42 3.06
CA GLY A 43 -3.30 4.35 4.49
C GLY A 43 -2.49 5.53 5.01
N VAL A 44 -1.64 6.13 4.17
CA VAL A 44 -0.90 7.36 4.49
C VAL A 44 -0.90 8.25 3.26
N PHE A 45 -1.50 9.42 3.40
CA PHE A 45 -1.43 10.51 2.43
C PHE A 45 -1.67 11.83 3.16
N ALA A 46 -1.24 12.92 2.54
CA ALA A 46 -1.53 14.28 2.99
C ALA A 46 -2.22 15.02 1.85
N LEU A 47 -3.29 15.75 2.18
CA LEU A 47 -4.07 16.50 1.21
C LEU A 47 -4.56 17.79 1.86
N GLU A 48 -4.42 18.90 1.15
CA GLU A 48 -4.93 20.21 1.59
C GLU A 48 -6.47 20.17 1.67
N GLY A 49 -7.07 20.83 2.67
CA GLY A 49 -8.52 20.79 2.88
C GLY A 49 -9.34 21.36 1.71
N THR A 50 -8.77 22.27 0.92
CA THR A 50 -9.39 22.92 -0.24
C THR A 50 -9.07 22.21 -1.56
N ALA A 51 -8.29 21.12 -1.54
CA ALA A 51 -7.82 20.47 -2.74
C ALA A 51 -8.98 19.89 -3.58
N PRO A 52 -8.92 20.01 -4.92
CA PRO A 52 -9.96 19.49 -5.81
C PRO A 52 -10.07 17.95 -5.76
N HIS A 53 -9.02 17.27 -5.28
CA HIS A 53 -8.97 15.81 -5.11
C HIS A 53 -10.10 15.29 -4.22
N TRP A 54 -10.53 16.04 -3.20
CA TRP A 54 -11.64 15.61 -2.34
C TRP A 54 -12.93 15.42 -3.12
N ALA A 55 -13.24 16.34 -4.04
CA ALA A 55 -14.44 16.27 -4.86
C ALA A 55 -14.37 15.11 -5.87
N ALA A 56 -13.21 14.94 -6.52
CA ALA A 56 -12.97 13.84 -7.45
C ALA A 56 -13.08 12.47 -6.75
N MET A 57 -12.43 12.30 -5.59
CA MET A 57 -12.48 11.07 -4.81
C MET A 57 -13.91 10.75 -4.39
N GLN A 58 -14.69 11.72 -3.92
CA GLN A 58 -16.11 11.52 -3.57
C GLN A 58 -16.96 11.13 -4.79
N ALA A 59 -16.73 11.75 -5.95
CA ALA A 59 -17.44 11.40 -7.18
C ALA A 59 -17.16 9.94 -7.58
N TRP A 60 -15.89 9.52 -7.56
CA TRP A 60 -15.51 8.13 -7.84
C TRP A 60 -16.03 7.15 -6.78
N GLN A 61 -15.94 7.50 -5.49
CA GLN A 61 -16.50 6.69 -4.41
C GLN A 61 -17.99 6.43 -4.62
N ARG A 62 -18.80 7.44 -5.01
CA ARG A 62 -20.24 7.23 -5.29
C ARG A 62 -20.47 6.23 -6.43
N VAL A 63 -19.64 6.24 -7.47
CA VAL A 63 -19.73 5.26 -8.57
C VAL A 63 -19.31 3.86 -8.09
N LEU A 64 -18.20 3.78 -7.36
CA LEU A 64 -17.64 2.53 -6.86
C LEU A 64 -18.54 1.88 -5.81
N LEU A 65 -19.17 2.63 -4.91
CA LEU A 65 -20.01 2.10 -3.84
C LEU A 65 -21.34 1.55 -4.34
N ARG A 66 -21.83 2.00 -5.50
CA ARG A 66 -23.08 1.48 -6.09
C ARG A 66 -23.00 -0.02 -6.44
N ARG A 67 -21.82 -0.53 -6.81
CA ARG A 67 -21.65 -1.90 -7.33
C ARG A 67 -20.33 -2.58 -6.93
N GLY A 68 -19.42 -1.88 -6.28
CA GLY A 68 -18.11 -2.34 -5.84
C GLY A 68 -18.12 -2.77 -4.38
N LYS A 69 -16.92 -3.08 -3.86
CA LYS A 69 -16.73 -3.42 -2.44
C LYS A 69 -16.33 -2.16 -1.66
N PRO A 70 -16.98 -1.85 -0.52
CA PRO A 70 -16.70 -0.63 0.24
C PRO A 70 -15.24 -0.59 0.73
N PHE A 71 -14.70 -1.71 1.22
CA PHE A 71 -13.33 -1.77 1.75
C PHE A 71 -12.23 -1.40 0.74
N THR A 72 -12.50 -1.57 -0.55
CA THR A 72 -11.53 -1.26 -1.62
C THR A 72 -11.83 0.05 -2.33
N ALA A 73 -12.96 0.69 -2.00
CA ALA A 73 -13.46 1.86 -2.71
C ALA A 73 -12.52 3.06 -2.52
N ASP A 74 -11.95 3.27 -1.33
CA ASP A 74 -11.12 4.45 -1.04
C ASP A 74 -9.80 4.44 -1.81
N GLN A 75 -9.05 3.33 -1.73
CA GLN A 75 -7.80 3.16 -2.49
C GLN A 75 -8.04 3.28 -3.99
N MET A 76 -9.19 2.79 -4.45
CA MET A 76 -9.54 2.82 -5.86
C MET A 76 -9.97 4.22 -6.31
N ALA A 77 -10.76 4.94 -5.52
CA ALA A 77 -11.17 6.32 -5.80
C ALA A 77 -9.96 7.26 -5.82
N LEU A 78 -9.03 7.10 -4.88
CA LEU A 78 -7.76 7.83 -4.89
C LEU A 78 -6.97 7.56 -6.19
N SER A 79 -6.83 6.28 -6.56
CA SER A 79 -6.11 5.89 -7.78
C SER A 79 -6.79 6.43 -9.05
N LEU A 80 -8.12 6.42 -9.13
CA LEU A 80 -8.87 6.96 -10.27
C LEU A 80 -8.74 8.48 -10.38
N SER A 81 -8.85 9.19 -9.25
CA SER A 81 -8.73 10.65 -9.23
C SER A 81 -7.35 11.12 -9.73
N ILE A 82 -6.31 10.31 -9.52
CA ILE A 82 -4.95 10.62 -9.97
C ILE A 82 -4.70 10.17 -11.41
N TYR A 83 -5.08 8.94 -11.77
CA TYR A 83 -4.74 8.38 -13.09
C TYR A 83 -5.72 8.74 -14.20
N GLU A 84 -7.01 8.85 -13.88
CA GLU A 84 -8.06 9.19 -14.85
C GLU A 84 -8.26 10.70 -14.92
N ASP A 85 -8.48 11.37 -13.78
CA ASP A 85 -8.69 12.83 -13.74
C ASP A 85 -7.37 13.63 -13.80
N ARG A 86 -6.22 12.93 -13.79
CA ARG A 86 -4.87 13.51 -13.92
C ARG A 86 -4.57 14.61 -12.89
N LEU A 87 -5.14 14.50 -11.70
CA LEU A 87 -4.88 15.45 -10.62
C LEU A 87 -3.41 15.37 -10.16
N PRO A 88 -2.81 16.51 -9.77
CA PRO A 88 -1.39 16.54 -9.39
C PRO A 88 -1.15 15.71 -8.13
N VAL A 89 -0.06 14.93 -8.10
CA VAL A 89 0.31 14.13 -6.95
C VAL A 89 1.82 14.10 -6.78
N ASN A 90 2.27 14.16 -5.53
CA ASN A 90 3.64 13.84 -5.16
C ASN A 90 3.67 12.45 -4.52
N LEU A 91 4.33 11.51 -5.19
CA LEU A 91 4.42 10.14 -4.69
C LEU A 91 5.48 10.07 -3.60
N LEU A 92 5.07 9.64 -2.41
CA LEU A 92 5.97 9.40 -1.28
C LEU A 92 6.76 8.11 -1.51
N SER A 93 8.01 8.10 -1.03
CA SER A 93 8.79 6.86 -0.96
C SER A 93 8.11 5.83 -0.05
N GLN A 94 8.34 4.55 -0.33
CA GLN A 94 7.74 3.43 0.41
C GLN A 94 8.07 3.47 1.91
N ARG A 95 9.20 4.06 2.32
CA ARG A 95 9.55 4.27 3.75
C ARG A 95 8.49 5.01 4.58
N PHE A 96 7.64 5.81 3.94
CA PHE A 96 6.60 6.58 4.62
C PHE A 96 5.26 5.83 4.72
N ASN A 97 5.15 4.65 4.11
CA ASN A 97 3.99 3.77 4.19
C ASN A 97 4.43 2.33 3.93
N TYR A 98 5.33 1.82 4.76
CA TYR A 98 5.99 0.53 4.53
C TYR A 98 5.06 -0.60 4.97
N MET A 99 4.27 -1.09 4.03
CA MET A 99 3.14 -1.98 4.30
C MET A 99 3.51 -3.47 4.37
N MET A 100 4.41 -3.91 3.50
CA MET A 100 4.73 -5.34 3.37
C MET A 100 6.24 -5.52 3.49
N GLY A 101 6.63 -6.41 4.41
CA GLY A 101 7.99 -6.90 4.50
C GLY A 101 8.47 -7.50 3.18
N PRO A 102 9.79 -7.64 3.01
CA PRO A 102 10.75 -7.77 4.10
C PRO A 102 11.21 -6.43 4.69
N TRP A 103 11.33 -6.38 6.02
CA TRP A 103 11.96 -5.29 6.75
C TRP A 103 13.40 -5.67 7.10
N ARG A 104 14.23 -4.68 7.40
CA ARG A 104 15.49 -4.88 8.10
C ARG A 104 15.50 -4.10 9.39
N VAL A 105 16.33 -4.52 10.32
CA VAL A 105 16.56 -3.83 11.59
C VAL A 105 18.00 -3.36 11.60
N LYS A 106 18.26 -2.13 12.03
CA LYS A 106 19.61 -1.63 12.20
C LYS A 106 20.29 -2.36 13.35
N ALA A 107 21.49 -2.89 13.12
CA ALA A 107 22.18 -3.76 14.08
C ALA A 107 22.49 -3.07 15.43
N ASP A 108 22.64 -1.75 15.43
CA ASP A 108 23.06 -0.95 16.58
C ASP A 108 21.92 -0.34 17.41
N SER A 109 20.74 -0.14 16.83
CA SER A 109 19.70 0.76 17.39
C SER A 109 18.28 0.18 17.37
N GLN A 110 18.10 -1.04 16.85
CA GLN A 110 16.79 -1.69 16.66
C GLN A 110 15.81 -0.89 15.79
N GLU A 111 16.28 0.14 15.07
CA GLU A 111 15.47 0.92 14.15
C GLU A 111 15.08 0.09 12.93
N LEU A 112 13.83 0.19 12.49
CA LEU A 112 13.39 -0.44 11.25
C LEU A 112 13.89 0.38 10.07
N VAL A 113 14.52 -0.29 9.13
CA VAL A 113 15.12 0.31 7.93
C VAL A 113 14.60 -0.38 6.67
N GLU A 114 14.68 0.32 5.54
CA GLU A 114 14.38 -0.26 4.23
C GLU A 114 15.22 -1.52 3.98
N TYR A 115 14.69 -2.46 3.21
CA TYR A 115 15.40 -3.71 2.96
C TYR A 115 16.69 -3.54 2.14
N TYR A 116 16.73 -2.50 1.30
CA TYR A 116 17.84 -2.23 0.39
C TYR A 116 18.71 -1.09 0.91
N TYR A 117 19.99 -1.11 0.53
CA TYR A 117 20.93 -0.03 0.78
C TYR A 117 20.37 1.30 0.22
N PRO A 118 20.47 2.44 0.93
CA PRO A 118 21.34 2.73 2.08
C PRO A 118 20.73 2.47 3.46
N TYR A 119 19.71 1.61 3.57
CA TYR A 119 19.03 1.31 4.84
C TYR A 119 18.44 2.56 5.48
N ALA A 120 17.70 3.34 4.69
CA ALA A 120 17.04 4.53 5.21
C ALA A 120 16.02 4.14 6.31
N PRO A 121 15.94 4.91 7.41
CA PRO A 121 14.96 4.66 8.46
C PRO A 121 13.52 4.68 7.91
N VAL A 122 12.73 3.70 8.34
CA VAL A 122 11.30 3.63 8.04
C VAL A 122 10.57 4.61 8.95
N GLY A 123 9.78 5.50 8.36
CA GLY A 123 9.00 6.48 9.10
C GLY A 123 7.71 5.88 9.66
N ILE A 124 6.93 5.21 8.81
CA ILE A 124 5.64 4.62 9.19
C ILE A 124 5.58 3.18 8.71
N VAL A 125 5.37 2.27 9.66
CA VAL A 125 5.11 0.85 9.39
C VAL A 125 3.60 0.63 9.34
N HIS A 126 3.10 0.27 8.16
CA HIS A 126 1.68 0.03 7.96
C HIS A 126 1.36 -1.47 8.16
N LEU A 127 0.84 -1.83 9.34
CA LEU A 127 0.53 -3.21 9.72
C LEU A 127 -0.73 -3.81 9.03
N ALA A 128 -1.02 -3.39 7.80
CA ALA A 128 -2.06 -4.02 7.01
C ALA A 128 -1.65 -5.46 6.66
N ASP A 129 -2.63 -6.35 6.70
CA ASP A 129 -2.46 -7.81 6.53
C ASP A 129 -1.62 -8.54 7.61
N GLN A 130 -1.12 -7.83 8.64
CA GLN A 130 -0.43 -8.44 9.79
C GLN A 130 -1.41 -8.96 10.85
N LYS A 131 -2.21 -9.98 10.49
CA LYS A 131 -3.22 -10.56 11.39
C LYS A 131 -2.63 -11.07 12.70
N LYS A 132 -1.45 -11.71 12.66
CA LYS A 132 -0.76 -12.21 13.86
C LYS A 132 -0.39 -11.07 14.81
N CYS A 133 0.23 -10.01 14.30
CA CYS A 133 0.55 -8.82 15.08
C CYS A 133 -0.71 -8.10 15.61
N ARG A 134 -1.87 -8.28 14.95
CA ARG A 134 -3.15 -7.73 15.41
C ARG A 134 -3.74 -8.54 16.58
N LEU A 135 -3.72 -9.86 16.46
CA LEU A 135 -4.29 -10.79 17.44
C LEU A 135 -3.40 -10.94 18.68
N ASP A 136 -2.09 -10.97 18.49
CA ASP A 136 -1.10 -11.07 19.54
C ASP A 136 -0.22 -9.82 19.54
N THR A 137 -0.30 -9.08 20.64
CA THR A 137 0.46 -7.84 20.81
C THR A 137 1.94 -8.10 21.02
N TRP A 138 2.32 -9.29 21.49
CA TRP A 138 3.70 -9.71 21.77
C TRP A 138 4.33 -10.49 20.62
N HIS A 139 3.61 -10.66 19.52
CA HIS A 139 4.12 -11.34 18.35
C HIS A 139 5.40 -10.66 17.84
N LYS A 140 6.49 -11.44 17.80
CA LYS A 140 7.76 -11.03 17.21
C LYS A 140 7.83 -11.55 15.78
N VAL A 141 8.27 -10.69 14.87
CA VAL A 141 8.51 -11.03 13.47
C VAL A 141 10.02 -11.21 13.30
N GLU A 142 10.40 -12.33 12.69
CA GLU A 142 11.80 -12.60 12.36
C GLU A 142 12.19 -11.84 11.09
N MET A 143 13.30 -11.12 11.15
CA MET A 143 13.84 -10.38 10.01
C MET A 143 15.37 -10.23 10.12
N PRO A 144 16.08 -10.10 9.01
CA PRO A 144 17.52 -9.87 9.03
C PRO A 144 17.84 -8.44 9.52
N ASP A 145 18.95 -8.30 10.24
CA ASP A 145 19.55 -6.99 10.49
C ASP A 145 20.39 -6.50 9.29
N THR A 146 20.98 -5.31 9.43
CA THR A 146 21.89 -4.74 8.42
C THR A 146 23.10 -5.62 8.14
N ASP A 147 23.53 -6.43 9.12
CA ASP A 147 24.66 -7.34 9.02
C ASP A 147 24.24 -8.76 8.55
N GLY A 148 22.94 -8.97 8.31
CA GLY A 148 22.38 -10.23 7.85
C GLY A 148 22.07 -11.25 8.96
N ARG A 149 22.20 -10.89 10.25
CA ARG A 149 21.82 -11.77 11.36
C ARG A 149 20.31 -11.70 11.57
N MET A 150 19.68 -12.83 11.85
CA MET A 150 18.24 -12.86 12.13
C MET A 150 17.94 -12.28 13.51
N ARG A 151 16.94 -11.40 13.58
CA ARG A 151 16.43 -10.77 14.80
C ARG A 151 14.92 -10.99 14.89
N ALA A 152 14.43 -11.31 16.07
CA ALA A 152 13.00 -11.36 16.37
C ALA A 152 12.57 -10.00 16.95
N VAL A 153 11.83 -9.21 16.18
CA VAL A 153 11.47 -7.83 16.53
C VAL A 153 9.95 -7.66 16.63
N ARG A 154 9.52 -6.91 17.64
CA ARG A 154 8.11 -6.52 17.81
C ARG A 154 7.84 -5.31 16.91
N LEU A 155 6.83 -5.42 16.04
CA LEU A 155 6.47 -4.34 15.11
C LEU A 155 5.53 -3.28 15.72
N ARG A 156 4.98 -3.53 16.91
CA ARG A 156 4.16 -2.55 17.62
C ARG A 156 5.04 -1.55 18.34
N TYR A 157 4.58 -0.30 18.38
CA TYR A 157 5.19 0.73 19.20
C TYR A 157 5.16 0.31 20.68
N CYS A 158 6.34 0.16 21.28
CA CYS A 158 6.51 0.13 22.73
C CYS A 158 6.86 1.55 23.19
N ALA A 159 6.21 2.03 24.25
CA ALA A 159 6.62 3.27 24.87
C ALA A 159 8.10 3.18 25.33
N PRO A 160 8.85 4.29 25.34
CA PRO A 160 10.19 4.32 25.92
C PRO A 160 10.10 3.92 27.41
N GLY A 161 10.52 2.70 27.75
CA GLY A 161 10.43 2.13 29.11
C GLY A 161 9.86 0.73 29.20
N GLU A 162 9.10 0.27 28.20
CA GLU A 162 8.49 -1.08 28.16
C GLU A 162 9.28 -2.07 27.27
N ARG A 163 10.61 -1.88 27.18
CA ARG A 163 11.47 -2.71 26.33
C ARG A 163 11.84 -4.02 27.04
N LEU A 164 11.08 -5.09 26.77
CA LEU A 164 11.46 -6.51 26.96
C LEU A 164 11.01 -7.35 25.74
#